data_AF-A0A3D2C2U2-F1
#
_entry.id   AF-A0A3D2C2U2-F1
#
_cell.length_a   1.000
_cell.length_b   1.000
_cell.length_c   1.000
_cell.angle_alpha   90.00
_cell.angle_beta   90.00
_cell.angle_gamma   90.00
#
_symmetry.space_group_name_H-M   'P 1'
#
loop_
_entity.id
_entity.type
_entity.pdbx_description
1 polymer ?
#
loop_
_entity_poly.entity_id
_entity_poly.type
_entity_poly.pdbx_seq_one_letter_code
_entity_poly.pdbx_strand_id
1 'polypeptide(L)'
;CDGLDTNCDDILPIEEADADYDGFRVCDGDCDDYDERVHPGAAEICDEKDTNCDGEIPDFADYDGDGHSLCDDDCDDEEPLAFPGNIESCDLIDNDCSGSVDDIDVDGDGYSPCAGGGDCDDEDPDAFPVLVDPSMEDSVGVPDGTPEAPFATLDEAVENLDAICRTVVLAPNDSAYPVSLAWNDRTLQINGGGVDPRSVVLSPPEGGTRIITVGDGAKVTLVNLTLTGGNASGDGGAVYAEQASVELSGVIAQDNRCSGDGGAVAVASGDLIIEDSVFSGNIAEDDGGAIYVLSGQLSDYESRYIQNTGTRGGAMLLESSGVEMVNVLFESNTATTNGGALTMVGGANMLIEGNTFWTNRAADGTGGAVDMTDVLIPTGIFRNNWIADNAAADEGGGVRIGGSNTGFMFANNTLHGNQSGRQGAGLHVGSSGGMINAENLYIWSNLVTWSNGPFGIWVLDGANASVGYNTVFATSSGENFSIYNAEDYGYNNEDDPVYSTSSNDGTPSNDDLTLDGTSSSVNSGPANGDGPESYQTWEDADTSRNDRGMYGGPGTQP
;
A
#
# COMPACT_ATOMS: atom_id res chain seq x y z
N CYS A 1 22.34 -65.96 -22.01
CA CYS A 1 23.28 -64.87 -21.82
C CYS A 1 24.36 -65.29 -20.85
N ASP A 2 25.12 -66.31 -21.22
CA ASP A 2 26.39 -66.60 -20.53
C ASP A 2 27.58 -66.45 -21.47
N GLY A 3 27.34 -66.16 -22.77
CA GLY A 3 28.37 -66.00 -23.78
C GLY A 3 29.13 -67.30 -24.07
N LEU A 4 28.59 -68.45 -23.67
CA LEU A 4 29.22 -69.75 -23.84
C LEU A 4 28.47 -70.61 -24.85
N ASP A 5 29.22 -71.33 -25.67
CA ASP A 5 28.67 -72.42 -26.48
C ASP A 5 28.36 -73.62 -25.56
N THR A 6 27.13 -73.63 -25.04
CA THR A 6 26.66 -74.65 -24.10
C THR A 6 26.21 -75.95 -24.77
N ASN A 7 26.09 -75.97 -26.10
CA ASN A 7 25.70 -77.17 -26.87
C ASN A 7 26.90 -77.85 -27.57
N CYS A 8 28.06 -77.18 -27.57
CA CYS A 8 29.34 -77.62 -28.14
C CYS A 8 29.31 -77.87 -29.66
N ASP A 9 28.53 -77.08 -30.41
CA ASP A 9 28.49 -77.12 -31.88
C ASP A 9 29.44 -76.11 -32.56
N ASP A 10 30.26 -75.41 -31.77
CA ASP A 10 31.19 -74.34 -32.16
C ASP A 10 30.50 -73.12 -32.81
N ILE A 11 29.18 -72.96 -32.61
CA ILE A 11 28.40 -71.82 -33.10
C ILE A 11 27.69 -71.15 -31.92
N LEU A 12 28.14 -69.96 -31.56
CA LEU A 12 27.36 -69.11 -30.66
C LEU A 12 26.10 -68.61 -31.38
N PRO A 13 24.90 -68.75 -30.78
CA PRO A 13 23.72 -68.05 -31.27
C PRO A 13 24.00 -66.55 -31.40
N ILE A 14 23.42 -65.91 -32.42
CA ILE A 14 23.66 -64.48 -32.67
C ILE A 14 23.29 -63.61 -31.46
N GLU A 15 22.30 -64.04 -30.67
CA GLU A 15 21.86 -63.32 -29.46
C GLU A 15 22.81 -63.47 -28.25
N GLU A 16 23.79 -64.38 -28.32
CA GLU A 16 24.81 -64.60 -27.27
C GLU A 16 26.18 -64.01 -27.67
N ALA A 17 26.29 -63.48 -28.89
CA ALA A 17 27.44 -62.70 -29.32
C ALA A 17 27.28 -61.25 -28.84
N ASP A 18 28.41 -60.61 -28.58
CA ASP A 18 28.56 -59.17 -28.34
C ASP A 18 29.34 -58.70 -29.58
N ALA A 19 28.62 -58.15 -30.57
CA ALA A 19 29.14 -57.96 -31.92
C ALA A 19 29.88 -56.63 -32.12
N ASP A 20 29.57 -55.61 -31.33
CA ASP A 20 30.27 -54.33 -31.30
C ASP A 20 31.31 -54.19 -30.16
N TYR A 21 31.33 -55.13 -29.22
CA TYR A 21 32.27 -55.23 -28.11
C TYR A 21 32.10 -54.17 -27.00
N ASP A 22 30.90 -53.65 -26.79
CA ASP A 22 30.58 -52.73 -25.70
C ASP A 22 30.38 -53.43 -24.34
N GLY A 23 30.25 -54.76 -24.35
CA GLY A 23 30.08 -55.61 -23.18
C GLY A 23 28.63 -56.00 -22.86
N PHE A 24 27.67 -55.49 -23.62
CA PHE A 24 26.28 -55.92 -23.64
C PHE A 24 26.05 -56.88 -24.82
N ARG A 25 24.94 -57.64 -24.76
CA ARG A 25 24.54 -58.61 -25.79
C ARG A 25 23.08 -58.38 -26.06
N VAL A 26 22.61 -58.77 -27.24
CA VAL A 26 21.17 -58.73 -27.57
C VAL A 26 20.30 -59.35 -26.46
N CYS A 27 20.73 -60.49 -25.90
CA CYS A 27 19.95 -61.16 -24.85
C CYS A 27 20.12 -60.54 -23.45
N ASP A 28 21.11 -59.67 -23.26
CA ASP A 28 21.35 -58.85 -22.05
C ASP A 28 20.65 -57.48 -22.11
N GLY A 29 19.90 -57.19 -23.18
CA GLY A 29 19.07 -56.00 -23.32
C GLY A 29 19.59 -54.95 -24.31
N ASP A 30 20.67 -55.24 -25.03
CA ASP A 30 21.16 -54.41 -26.12
C ASP A 30 20.20 -54.46 -27.33
N CYS A 31 19.81 -53.28 -27.79
CA CYS A 31 18.86 -53.06 -28.85
C CYS A 31 19.51 -52.81 -30.24
N ASP A 32 20.83 -52.55 -30.31
CA ASP A 32 21.61 -52.43 -31.55
C ASP A 32 23.06 -52.93 -31.36
N ASP A 33 23.23 -54.25 -31.30
CA ASP A 33 24.50 -55.02 -31.16
C ASP A 33 25.52 -54.83 -32.31
N TYR A 34 25.38 -53.76 -33.08
CA TYR A 34 26.34 -53.31 -34.10
C TYR A 34 26.81 -51.86 -33.86
N ASP A 35 26.37 -51.18 -32.80
CA ASP A 35 26.68 -49.80 -32.46
C ASP A 35 27.05 -49.69 -30.98
N GLU A 36 28.36 -49.64 -30.69
CA GLU A 36 28.95 -49.62 -29.33
C GLU A 36 28.47 -48.49 -28.40
N ARG A 37 27.63 -47.58 -28.91
CA ARG A 37 27.02 -46.47 -28.18
C ARG A 37 25.62 -46.81 -27.67
N VAL A 38 24.98 -47.84 -28.24
CA VAL A 38 23.58 -48.18 -28.00
C VAL A 38 23.53 -49.39 -27.07
N HIS A 39 23.26 -49.15 -25.77
CA HIS A 39 23.19 -50.21 -24.78
C HIS A 39 22.45 -49.80 -23.52
N PRO A 40 21.96 -50.76 -22.70
CA PRO A 40 21.33 -50.48 -21.41
C PRO A 40 22.11 -49.46 -20.56
N GLY A 41 21.49 -48.30 -20.30
CA GLY A 41 22.05 -47.24 -19.48
C GLY A 41 23.11 -46.36 -20.14
N ALA A 42 23.23 -46.37 -21.48
CA ALA A 42 23.96 -45.35 -22.21
C ALA A 42 23.31 -43.96 -22.01
N ALA A 43 24.07 -42.89 -22.27
CA ALA A 43 23.51 -41.54 -22.32
C ALA A 43 22.90 -41.30 -23.71
N GLU A 44 21.71 -40.71 -23.73
CA GLU A 44 20.99 -40.41 -24.96
C GLU A 44 21.69 -39.30 -25.75
N ILE A 45 21.65 -39.43 -27.07
CA ILE A 45 22.24 -38.48 -28.03
C ILE A 45 21.21 -38.21 -29.12
N CYS A 46 21.11 -36.95 -29.59
CA CYS A 46 20.12 -36.52 -30.58
C CYS A 46 20.37 -37.12 -31.99
N ASP A 47 20.14 -38.43 -32.17
CA ASP A 47 20.37 -39.16 -33.42
C ASP A 47 19.20 -40.07 -33.87
N GLU A 48 18.00 -39.88 -33.29
CA GLU A 48 16.76 -40.61 -33.57
C GLU A 48 16.80 -42.10 -33.15
N LYS A 49 17.73 -42.46 -32.26
CA LYS A 49 17.87 -43.82 -31.71
C LYS A 49 17.62 -43.84 -30.21
N ASP A 50 16.96 -44.90 -29.76
CA ASP A 50 16.92 -45.29 -28.33
C ASP A 50 18.32 -45.80 -27.95
N THR A 51 19.16 -44.91 -27.44
CA THR A 51 20.57 -45.19 -27.17
C THR A 51 20.72 -46.02 -25.89
N ASN A 52 19.82 -45.83 -24.93
CA ASN A 52 19.89 -46.49 -23.63
C ASN A 52 19.07 -47.80 -23.55
N CYS A 53 18.36 -48.17 -24.63
CA CYS A 53 17.53 -49.36 -24.79
C CYS A 53 16.38 -49.50 -23.76
N ASP A 54 15.84 -48.39 -23.24
CA ASP A 54 14.73 -48.40 -22.28
C ASP A 54 13.33 -48.41 -22.92
N GLY A 55 13.27 -48.24 -24.24
CA GLY A 55 12.06 -48.25 -25.04
C GLY A 55 11.42 -46.88 -25.25
N GLU A 56 12.00 -45.82 -24.70
CA GLU A 56 11.68 -44.43 -25.00
C GLU A 56 12.75 -43.84 -25.94
N ILE A 57 12.37 -42.93 -26.84
CA ILE A 57 13.34 -42.17 -27.65
C ILE A 57 13.20 -40.72 -27.16
N PRO A 58 14.01 -40.27 -26.18
CA PRO A 58 13.81 -38.99 -25.52
C PRO A 58 14.28 -37.79 -26.33
N ASP A 59 14.69 -37.96 -27.59
CA ASP A 59 15.13 -36.91 -28.53
C ASP A 59 14.13 -35.72 -28.72
N PHE A 60 12.91 -35.82 -28.19
CA PHE A 60 11.87 -34.78 -28.25
C PHE A 60 11.02 -34.69 -26.98
N ALA A 61 11.46 -35.32 -25.88
CA ALA A 61 10.70 -35.32 -24.64
C ALA A 61 11.01 -34.05 -23.85
N ASP A 62 10.14 -33.07 -23.98
CA ASP A 62 10.04 -31.88 -23.13
C ASP A 62 9.64 -32.32 -21.70
N TYR A 63 10.63 -32.48 -20.81
CA TYR A 63 10.43 -33.09 -19.49
C TYR A 63 9.86 -32.11 -18.46
N ASP A 64 10.14 -30.83 -18.61
CA ASP A 64 9.66 -29.77 -17.73
C ASP A 64 8.40 -29.04 -18.23
N GLY A 65 8.07 -29.19 -19.50
CA GLY A 65 6.85 -28.70 -20.14
C GLY A 65 6.94 -27.27 -20.68
N ASP A 66 8.12 -26.71 -20.90
CA ASP A 66 8.30 -25.34 -21.40
C ASP A 66 8.17 -25.21 -22.94
N GLY A 67 8.15 -26.35 -23.63
CA GLY A 67 8.01 -26.44 -25.08
C GLY A 67 9.33 -26.54 -25.84
N HIS A 68 10.46 -26.58 -25.15
CA HIS A 68 11.79 -26.93 -25.63
C HIS A 68 12.20 -28.30 -25.07
N SER A 69 13.22 -28.90 -25.65
CA SER A 69 13.78 -30.18 -25.20
C SER A 69 15.28 -30.09 -25.37
N LEU A 70 16.06 -30.97 -24.74
CA LEU A 70 17.52 -30.93 -24.83
C LEU A 70 18.06 -30.90 -26.29
N CYS A 71 17.30 -31.46 -27.23
CA CYS A 71 17.65 -31.46 -28.66
C CYS A 71 17.12 -30.23 -29.45
N ASP A 72 16.22 -29.43 -28.88
CA ASP A 72 15.68 -28.17 -29.39
C ASP A 72 16.39 -26.93 -28.77
N ASP A 73 17.69 -27.07 -28.52
CA ASP A 73 18.61 -26.07 -27.95
C ASP A 73 18.34 -25.69 -26.47
N ASP A 74 17.53 -26.47 -25.75
CA ASP A 74 17.36 -26.35 -24.31
C ASP A 74 18.67 -26.67 -23.56
N CYS A 75 18.99 -25.90 -22.53
CA CYS A 75 20.19 -26.06 -21.74
C CYS A 75 19.96 -26.88 -20.46
N ASP A 76 18.72 -27.02 -19.97
CA ASP A 76 18.34 -27.85 -18.83
C ASP A 76 16.87 -28.29 -18.91
N ASP A 77 16.62 -29.42 -19.60
CA ASP A 77 15.29 -30.04 -19.85
C ASP A 77 14.55 -30.48 -18.56
N GLU A 78 15.14 -30.30 -17.37
CA GLU A 78 14.46 -30.51 -16.08
C GLU A 78 14.00 -29.19 -15.41
N GLU A 79 14.31 -28.03 -16.01
CA GLU A 79 14.04 -26.68 -15.49
C GLU A 79 13.23 -25.83 -16.49
N PRO A 80 11.92 -25.62 -16.25
CA PRO A 80 11.01 -25.00 -17.23
C PRO A 80 11.21 -23.49 -17.46
N LEU A 81 12.29 -22.93 -16.92
CA LEU A 81 12.73 -21.55 -17.14
C LEU A 81 14.04 -21.48 -17.92
N ALA A 82 14.64 -22.59 -18.34
CA ALA A 82 15.96 -22.65 -18.96
C ALA A 82 15.89 -22.99 -20.46
N PHE A 83 15.32 -22.09 -21.28
CA PHE A 83 15.10 -22.34 -22.70
C PHE A 83 15.51 -21.17 -23.63
N PRO A 84 15.89 -21.46 -24.90
CA PRO A 84 16.35 -20.45 -25.85
C PRO A 84 15.42 -19.24 -26.03
N GLY A 85 15.94 -18.07 -25.68
CA GLY A 85 15.22 -16.80 -25.85
C GLY A 85 14.14 -16.53 -24.80
N ASN A 86 14.15 -17.24 -23.67
CA ASN A 86 13.45 -16.82 -22.47
C ASN A 86 13.98 -15.47 -21.94
N ILE A 87 13.27 -14.87 -21.00
CA ILE A 87 13.73 -13.68 -20.28
C ILE A 87 14.46 -14.13 -19.01
N GLU A 88 15.68 -13.64 -18.83
CA GLU A 88 16.50 -13.87 -17.63
C GLU A 88 15.79 -13.49 -16.33
N SER A 89 15.94 -14.37 -15.35
CA SER A 89 15.44 -14.29 -13.99
C SER A 89 16.59 -14.42 -13.00
N CYS A 90 16.47 -13.75 -11.86
CA CYS A 90 17.52 -13.72 -10.83
C CYS A 90 17.57 -15.02 -9.99
N ASP A 91 17.92 -16.14 -10.61
CA ASP A 91 17.94 -17.46 -9.98
C ASP A 91 19.25 -18.25 -10.19
N LEU A 92 20.28 -17.63 -10.78
CA LEU A 92 21.59 -18.23 -11.10
C LEU A 92 21.50 -19.34 -12.15
N ILE A 93 20.43 -19.35 -12.95
CA ILE A 93 20.21 -20.24 -14.08
C ILE A 93 20.44 -19.40 -15.35
N ASP A 94 21.03 -20.02 -16.38
CA ASP A 94 21.11 -19.44 -17.72
C ASP A 94 19.74 -19.61 -18.37
N ASN A 95 18.80 -18.67 -18.13
CA ASN A 95 17.40 -18.88 -18.51
C ASN A 95 17.20 -18.85 -20.03
N ASP A 96 18.08 -18.18 -20.79
CA ASP A 96 18.00 -18.03 -22.24
C ASP A 96 18.97 -18.92 -23.03
N CYS A 97 19.73 -19.76 -22.34
CA CYS A 97 20.71 -20.70 -22.87
C CYS A 97 21.80 -20.05 -23.74
N SER A 98 22.18 -18.81 -23.43
CA SER A 98 23.24 -18.08 -24.14
C SER A 98 24.66 -18.54 -23.80
N GLY A 99 24.82 -19.32 -22.73
CA GLY A 99 26.09 -19.84 -22.25
C GLY A 99 26.79 -18.92 -21.25
N SER A 100 26.14 -17.83 -20.85
CA SER A 100 26.47 -17.03 -19.66
C SER A 100 25.28 -17.07 -18.70
N VAL A 101 25.55 -17.23 -17.41
CA VAL A 101 24.59 -16.79 -16.41
C VAL A 101 24.74 -15.28 -16.37
N ASP A 102 23.75 -14.51 -16.83
CA ASP A 102 23.81 -13.05 -16.95
C ASP A 102 23.69 -12.33 -15.57
N ASP A 103 24.12 -13.01 -14.50
CA ASP A 103 24.15 -12.59 -13.08
C ASP A 103 25.57 -12.27 -12.58
N ILE A 104 26.51 -11.94 -13.48
CA ILE A 104 27.90 -11.64 -13.11
C ILE A 104 28.08 -10.13 -13.15
N ASP A 105 28.09 -9.49 -11.98
CA ASP A 105 28.81 -8.25 -11.64
C ASP A 105 29.80 -7.85 -12.76
N VAL A 106 29.31 -7.05 -13.72
CA VAL A 106 30.00 -6.86 -15.01
C VAL A 106 31.23 -5.96 -14.85
N ASP A 107 31.19 -5.02 -13.91
CA ASP A 107 32.29 -4.10 -13.63
C ASP A 107 33.21 -4.55 -12.47
N GLY A 108 32.80 -5.55 -11.69
CA GLY A 108 33.58 -6.20 -10.65
C GLY A 108 33.53 -5.50 -9.29
N ASP A 109 32.49 -4.71 -8.99
CA ASP A 109 32.32 -3.95 -7.74
C ASP A 109 31.71 -4.78 -6.59
N GLY A 110 31.22 -5.98 -6.88
CA GLY A 110 30.60 -6.91 -5.94
C GLY A 110 29.08 -6.81 -5.82
N TYR A 111 28.44 -5.94 -6.60
CA TYR A 111 26.99 -5.82 -6.77
C TYR A 111 26.57 -6.44 -8.11
N SER A 112 25.31 -6.84 -8.21
CA SER A 112 24.74 -7.34 -9.46
C SER A 112 23.29 -6.84 -9.55
N PRO A 113 22.65 -6.90 -10.73
CA PRO A 113 21.26 -6.46 -10.91
C PRO A 113 20.26 -7.26 -10.04
N CYS A 114 20.71 -8.39 -9.48
CA CYS A 114 19.87 -9.37 -8.79
C CYS A 114 20.00 -9.34 -7.26
N ALA A 115 18.86 -9.00 -6.61
CA ALA A 115 18.50 -9.04 -5.18
C ALA A 115 19.02 -7.94 -4.22
N GLY A 116 18.15 -7.55 -3.28
CA GLY A 116 18.50 -6.94 -1.97
C GLY A 116 19.02 -5.50 -1.95
N GLY A 117 19.16 -4.88 -3.10
CA GLY A 117 19.70 -3.54 -3.27
C GLY A 117 19.88 -3.23 -4.75
N GLY A 118 20.31 -4.23 -5.53
CA GLY A 118 20.49 -4.17 -6.98
C GLY A 118 21.57 -3.18 -7.40
N ASP A 119 22.51 -3.61 -8.21
CA ASP A 119 23.30 -2.66 -8.98
C ASP A 119 22.35 -1.82 -9.86
N CYS A 120 22.46 -0.50 -9.79
CA CYS A 120 21.60 0.36 -10.58
C CYS A 120 22.20 0.71 -11.95
N ASP A 121 23.48 0.42 -12.18
CA ASP A 121 24.14 0.41 -13.49
C ASP A 121 25.36 -0.53 -13.46
N ASP A 122 25.14 -1.82 -13.75
CA ASP A 122 26.13 -2.92 -13.74
C ASP A 122 27.32 -2.72 -14.72
N GLU A 123 27.32 -1.65 -15.53
CA GLU A 123 28.46 -1.24 -16.36
C GLU A 123 29.34 -0.15 -15.71
N ASP A 124 28.95 0.41 -14.55
CA ASP A 124 29.60 1.52 -13.85
C ASP A 124 29.93 1.18 -12.37
N PRO A 125 31.21 0.92 -12.02
CA PRO A 125 31.60 0.37 -10.71
C PRO A 125 31.43 1.34 -9.52
N ASP A 126 30.91 2.54 -9.77
CA ASP A 126 30.54 3.52 -8.76
C ASP A 126 28.99 3.61 -8.59
N ALA A 127 28.20 2.85 -9.35
CA ALA A 127 26.75 2.98 -9.47
C ALA A 127 25.96 1.91 -8.71
N PHE A 128 26.25 1.75 -7.42
CA PHE A 128 25.55 0.82 -6.54
C PHE A 128 24.91 1.53 -5.31
N PRO A 129 23.95 0.88 -4.61
CA PRO A 129 23.43 1.39 -3.34
C PRO A 129 24.49 1.43 -2.25
N VAL A 130 24.81 2.63 -1.76
CA VAL A 130 25.88 2.81 -0.76
C VAL A 130 25.39 2.48 0.66
N LEU A 131 26.22 1.77 1.43
CA LEU A 131 25.95 1.38 2.81
C LEU A 131 26.48 2.41 3.82
N VAL A 132 25.66 2.72 4.83
CA VAL A 132 26.07 3.47 6.02
C VAL A 132 25.98 2.58 7.26
N ASP A 133 27.13 2.29 7.85
CA ASP A 133 27.25 1.49 9.08
C ASP A 133 28.26 2.12 10.06
N PRO A 134 27.78 2.91 11.04
CA PRO A 134 28.62 3.53 12.06
C PRO A 134 29.30 2.51 12.98
N SER A 135 28.85 1.25 13.02
CA SER A 135 29.45 0.21 13.86
C SER A 135 30.77 -0.33 13.27
N MET A 136 31.02 -0.03 11.99
CA MET A 136 32.17 -0.49 11.21
C MET A 136 33.24 0.60 11.03
N GLU A 137 33.32 1.58 11.94
CA GLU A 137 34.31 2.69 11.95
C GLU A 137 35.79 2.27 11.80
N ASP A 138 36.12 0.99 11.98
CA ASP A 138 37.49 0.42 11.87
C ASP A 138 37.70 -0.45 10.60
N SER A 139 36.83 -0.32 9.59
CA SER A 139 37.02 -0.97 8.28
C SER A 139 38.36 -0.56 7.63
N VAL A 140 39.02 -1.51 6.96
CA VAL A 140 40.37 -1.31 6.41
C VAL A 140 40.26 -0.62 5.05
N GLY A 141 40.27 0.71 4.98
CA GLY A 141 40.19 1.40 3.69
C GLY A 141 39.90 2.89 3.77
N VAL A 142 39.74 3.51 2.59
CA VAL A 142 38.99 4.77 2.46
C VAL A 142 37.53 4.34 2.32
N PRO A 143 36.58 4.89 3.09
CA PRO A 143 35.16 4.55 2.92
C PRO A 143 34.70 4.78 1.48
N ASP A 144 34.08 3.77 0.89
CA ASP A 144 33.55 3.77 -0.47
C ASP A 144 32.07 3.37 -0.53
N GLY A 145 31.45 3.01 0.60
CA GLY A 145 30.04 2.64 0.66
C GLY A 145 29.77 1.16 0.42
N THR A 146 30.81 0.35 0.19
CA THR A 146 30.69 -1.12 0.11
C THR A 146 30.43 -1.73 1.50
N PRO A 147 30.02 -3.02 1.59
CA PRO A 147 29.92 -3.72 2.87
C PRO A 147 31.26 -3.84 3.62
N GLU A 148 32.37 -3.87 2.89
CA GLU A 148 33.72 -3.94 3.43
C GLU A 148 34.24 -2.60 3.94
N ALA A 149 33.82 -1.48 3.31
CA ALA A 149 34.23 -0.12 3.68
C ALA A 149 33.04 0.88 3.64
N PRO A 150 32.02 0.67 4.50
CA PRO A 150 30.82 1.52 4.50
C PRO A 150 31.12 2.94 4.98
N PHE A 151 30.25 3.88 4.62
CA PHE A 151 30.29 5.23 5.18
C PHE A 151 29.89 5.23 6.65
N ALA A 152 30.50 6.13 7.45
CA ALA A 152 30.18 6.23 8.87
C ALA A 152 28.93 7.09 9.13
N THR A 153 28.61 8.01 8.21
CA THR A 153 27.47 8.91 8.34
C THR A 153 26.67 9.03 7.05
N LEU A 154 25.40 9.39 7.16
CA LEU A 154 24.56 9.65 5.99
C LEU A 154 25.05 10.86 5.20
N ASP A 155 25.57 11.90 5.86
CA ASP A 155 26.09 13.08 5.17
C ASP A 155 27.27 12.71 4.25
N GLU A 156 28.18 11.86 4.72
CA GLU A 156 29.28 11.33 3.91
C GLU A 156 28.77 10.52 2.71
N ALA A 157 27.80 9.63 2.92
CA ALA A 157 27.23 8.84 1.82
C ALA A 157 26.59 9.74 0.76
N VAL A 158 25.77 10.71 1.18
CA VAL A 158 25.06 11.63 0.28
C VAL A 158 26.03 12.50 -0.55
N GLU A 159 27.18 12.88 0.01
CA GLU A 159 28.23 13.61 -0.72
C GLU A 159 28.96 12.78 -1.78
N ASN A 160 28.90 11.45 -1.68
CA ASN A 160 29.59 10.50 -2.58
C ASN A 160 28.64 9.69 -3.47
N LEU A 161 27.34 10.03 -3.51
CA LEU A 161 26.39 9.35 -4.39
C LEU A 161 26.71 9.57 -5.87
N ASP A 162 26.52 8.50 -6.64
CA ASP A 162 26.63 8.55 -8.09
C ASP A 162 25.46 9.34 -8.73
N ALA A 163 25.68 9.82 -9.96
CA ALA A 163 24.72 10.59 -10.72
C ALA A 163 23.53 9.75 -11.23
N ILE A 164 23.63 8.43 -11.23
CA ILE A 164 22.59 7.45 -11.57
C ILE A 164 22.13 6.79 -10.27
N CYS A 165 23.05 6.22 -9.50
CA CYS A 165 22.74 5.57 -8.21
C CYS A 165 22.62 6.55 -7.05
N ARG A 166 21.39 6.85 -6.68
CA ARG A 166 21.08 7.73 -5.54
C ARG A 166 20.34 6.99 -4.43
N THR A 167 20.84 5.82 -4.09
CA THR A 167 20.28 4.95 -3.05
C THR A 167 21.27 4.81 -1.91
N VAL A 168 20.81 5.08 -0.69
CA VAL A 168 21.56 4.85 0.54
C VAL A 168 20.85 3.77 1.35
N VAL A 169 21.60 2.76 1.78
CA VAL A 169 21.14 1.72 2.70
C VAL A 169 21.74 1.98 4.07
N LEU A 170 20.91 2.03 5.10
CA LEU A 170 21.32 2.23 6.48
C LEU A 170 21.32 0.89 7.22
N ALA A 171 22.46 0.56 7.82
CA ALA A 171 22.54 -0.61 8.69
C ALA A 171 21.67 -0.42 9.96
N PRO A 172 21.11 -1.49 10.53
CA PRO A 172 20.53 -1.44 11.87
C PRO A 172 21.52 -0.88 12.89
N ASN A 173 21.08 0.07 13.72
CA ASN A 173 21.94 0.71 14.71
C ASN A 173 21.20 0.93 16.04
N ASP A 174 21.90 0.71 17.15
CA ASP A 174 21.37 0.94 18.51
C ASP A 174 21.09 2.43 18.78
N SER A 175 21.82 3.32 18.07
CA SER A 175 21.66 4.77 18.17
C SER A 175 21.06 5.34 16.90
N ALA A 176 20.30 6.43 17.03
CA ALA A 176 19.77 7.14 15.88
C ALA A 176 20.89 7.75 15.04
N TYR A 177 20.71 7.71 13.72
CA TYR A 177 21.50 8.47 12.76
C TYR A 177 21.14 9.95 12.89
N PRO A 178 22.09 10.81 13.30
CA PRO A 178 21.86 12.26 13.33
C PRO A 178 21.87 12.81 11.90
N VAL A 179 20.77 13.42 11.45
CA VAL A 179 20.60 13.88 10.07
C VAL A 179 19.92 15.25 10.04
N SER A 180 20.46 16.15 9.23
CA SER A 180 19.84 17.43 8.87
C SER A 180 20.09 17.71 7.39
N LEU A 181 19.40 16.96 6.54
CA LEU A 181 19.60 16.95 5.09
C LEU A 181 18.76 18.03 4.39
N ALA A 182 19.39 18.74 3.45
CA ALA A 182 18.70 19.64 2.52
C ALA A 182 18.95 19.17 1.08
N TRP A 183 17.95 18.50 0.49
CA TRP A 183 18.05 17.83 -0.80
C TRP A 183 17.35 18.63 -1.90
N ASN A 184 18.07 18.96 -2.97
CA ASN A 184 17.56 19.73 -4.11
C ASN A 184 18.02 19.15 -5.46
N ASP A 185 18.47 17.88 -5.47
CA ASP A 185 18.86 17.16 -6.68
C ASP A 185 17.81 16.09 -7.01
N ARG A 186 17.80 15.56 -8.23
CA ARG A 186 16.79 14.65 -8.82
C ARG A 186 16.08 13.73 -7.81
N THR A 187 16.58 12.53 -7.58
CA THR A 187 15.94 11.50 -6.75
C THR A 187 16.88 11.11 -5.62
N LEU A 188 16.38 10.79 -4.44
CA LEU A 188 17.18 10.20 -3.37
C LEU A 188 16.33 9.14 -2.69
N GLN A 189 16.88 7.94 -2.55
CA GLN A 189 16.27 6.88 -1.78
C GLN A 189 17.12 6.60 -0.54
N ILE A 190 16.48 6.56 0.63
CA ILE A 190 17.10 6.13 1.89
C ILE A 190 16.31 4.95 2.41
N ASN A 191 16.97 3.80 2.49
CA ASN A 191 16.38 2.54 2.89
C ASN A 191 16.97 2.10 4.23
N GLY A 192 16.12 1.78 5.21
CA GLY A 192 16.55 1.00 6.36
C GLY A 192 16.78 -0.44 5.94
N GLY A 193 18.03 -0.91 5.95
CA GLY A 193 18.45 -2.22 5.44
C GLY A 193 17.94 -3.44 6.21
N GLY A 194 16.84 -3.31 6.97
CA GLY A 194 16.18 -4.38 7.73
C GLY A 194 14.67 -4.39 7.55
N VAL A 195 14.02 -5.49 7.96
CA VAL A 195 12.55 -5.64 7.89
C VAL A 195 11.80 -4.90 9.01
N ASP A 196 12.45 -4.54 10.11
CA ASP A 196 11.81 -3.76 11.19
C ASP A 196 12.21 -2.28 11.09
N PRO A 197 11.29 -1.37 10.77
CA PRO A 197 11.60 0.05 10.64
C PRO A 197 12.11 0.69 11.94
N ARG A 198 11.99 0.04 13.10
CA ARG A 198 12.53 0.51 14.38
C ARG A 198 14.03 0.31 14.53
N SER A 199 14.64 -0.57 13.73
CA SER A 199 16.07 -0.83 13.83
C SER A 199 16.94 0.25 13.18
N VAL A 200 16.34 1.13 12.38
CA VAL A 200 16.99 2.27 11.74
C VAL A 200 16.22 3.53 12.09
N VAL A 201 16.83 4.42 12.87
CA VAL A 201 16.18 5.64 13.36
C VAL A 201 16.93 6.85 12.84
N LEU A 202 16.23 7.76 12.17
CA LEU A 202 16.71 9.09 11.81
C LEU A 202 16.18 10.11 12.82
N SER A 203 17.06 11.00 13.25
CA SER A 203 16.70 12.11 14.14
C SER A 203 17.57 13.35 13.87
N PRO A 204 17.12 14.57 14.21
CA PRO A 204 17.96 15.75 14.05
C PRO A 204 19.25 15.66 14.90
N PRO A 205 20.39 16.21 14.43
CA PRO A 205 21.62 16.31 15.24
C PRO A 205 21.41 17.21 16.46
N GLU A 206 22.36 17.21 17.40
CA GLU A 206 22.31 18.12 18.57
C GLU A 206 22.21 19.59 18.12
N GLY A 207 21.12 20.26 18.50
CA GLY A 207 20.82 21.64 18.08
C GLY A 207 20.14 21.77 16.71
N GLY A 208 20.00 20.68 15.96
CA GLY A 208 19.16 20.57 14.76
C GLY A 208 17.67 20.49 15.11
N THR A 209 16.83 20.81 14.14
CA THR A 209 15.37 20.88 14.33
C THR A 209 14.56 20.05 13.34
N ARG A 210 15.08 19.76 12.15
CA ARG A 210 14.39 18.99 11.10
C ARG A 210 15.35 17.95 10.53
N ILE A 211 14.82 16.79 10.12
CA ILE A 211 15.60 15.69 9.56
C ILE A 211 15.87 15.94 8.08
N ILE A 212 14.84 16.21 7.29
CA ILE A 212 14.96 16.36 5.83
C ILE A 212 14.19 17.59 5.33
N THR A 213 14.81 18.37 4.45
CA THR A 213 14.17 19.41 3.65
C THR A 213 14.35 19.05 2.17
N VAL A 214 13.26 19.01 1.41
CA VAL A 214 13.26 18.68 -0.02
C VAL A 214 12.84 19.92 -0.81
N GLY A 215 13.66 20.35 -1.76
CA GLY A 215 13.39 21.53 -2.58
C GLY A 215 13.06 21.24 -4.03
N ASP A 216 12.91 22.32 -4.80
CA ASP A 216 12.31 22.34 -6.14
C ASP A 216 12.82 21.26 -7.09
N GLY A 217 11.87 20.47 -7.62
CA GLY A 217 12.09 19.43 -8.60
C GLY A 217 12.70 18.13 -8.07
N ALA A 218 13.02 18.06 -6.77
CA ALA A 218 13.59 16.88 -6.15
C ALA A 218 12.51 15.88 -5.68
N LYS A 219 12.91 14.62 -5.55
CA LYS A 219 12.14 13.52 -4.99
C LYS A 219 12.94 12.81 -3.91
N VAL A 220 12.35 12.57 -2.74
CA VAL A 220 12.93 11.74 -1.68
C VAL A 220 12.01 10.57 -1.36
N THR A 221 12.56 9.37 -1.38
CA THR A 221 11.88 8.12 -1.00
C THR A 221 12.52 7.57 0.27
N LEU A 222 11.72 7.33 1.31
CA LEU A 222 12.16 6.75 2.58
C LEU A 222 11.49 5.39 2.76
N VAL A 223 12.28 4.37 3.05
CA VAL A 223 11.82 2.99 3.14
C VAL A 223 12.25 2.36 4.46
N ASN A 224 11.32 1.68 5.15
CA ASN A 224 11.59 0.82 6.31
C ASN A 224 12.48 1.46 7.40
N LEU A 225 12.13 2.67 7.83
CA LEU A 225 12.89 3.39 8.85
C LEU A 225 11.98 4.23 9.76
N THR A 226 12.52 4.69 10.88
CA THR A 226 11.83 5.54 11.85
C THR A 226 12.32 6.99 11.75
N LEU A 227 11.41 7.95 11.69
CA LEU A 227 11.65 9.39 11.79
C LEU A 227 11.17 9.90 13.14
N THR A 228 12.06 10.43 13.97
CA THR A 228 11.71 10.90 15.32
C THR A 228 12.47 12.13 15.77
N GLY A 229 11.86 12.88 16.70
CA GLY A 229 12.52 13.99 17.39
C GLY A 229 12.65 15.27 16.55
N GLY A 230 12.02 15.32 15.38
CA GLY A 230 11.80 16.57 14.66
C GLY A 230 11.11 17.61 15.55
N ASN A 231 11.60 18.85 15.53
CA ASN A 231 11.10 19.96 16.34
C ASN A 231 11.30 21.30 15.62
N ALA A 232 10.70 21.44 14.44
CA ALA A 232 10.86 22.60 13.57
C ALA A 232 10.08 23.82 14.08
N SER A 233 10.64 25.03 13.92
CA SER A 233 9.95 26.30 14.22
C SER A 233 9.05 26.81 13.09
N GLY A 234 8.82 25.98 12.07
CA GLY A 234 7.95 26.22 10.92
C GLY A 234 7.39 24.86 10.51
N ASP A 235 6.94 24.70 9.27
CA ASP A 235 6.20 23.48 8.89
C ASP A 235 7.10 22.24 8.77
N GLY A 236 6.54 21.06 8.95
CA GLY A 236 7.25 19.78 8.77
C GLY A 236 8.29 19.54 9.85
N GLY A 237 7.89 18.90 10.95
CA GLY A 237 8.80 18.61 12.06
C GLY A 237 9.95 17.67 11.65
N ALA A 238 9.64 16.56 10.98
CA ALA A 238 10.63 15.64 10.44
C ALA A 238 11.01 15.99 8.99
N VAL A 239 10.01 16.17 8.12
CA VAL A 239 10.18 16.37 6.68
C VAL A 239 9.41 17.61 6.23
N TYR A 240 10.06 18.48 5.47
CA TYR A 240 9.40 19.58 4.76
C TYR A 240 9.73 19.49 3.27
N ALA A 241 8.73 19.65 2.41
CA ALA A 241 8.90 19.62 0.95
C ALA A 241 8.20 20.82 0.29
N GLU A 242 8.87 21.43 -0.70
CA GLU A 242 8.33 22.51 -1.51
C GLU A 242 8.71 22.32 -2.98
N GLN A 243 7.69 22.27 -3.85
CA GLN A 243 7.80 21.96 -5.27
C GLN A 243 8.50 20.60 -5.50
N ALA A 244 8.24 19.65 -4.62
CA ALA A 244 8.99 18.41 -4.50
C ALA A 244 8.08 17.22 -4.16
N SER A 245 8.56 16.01 -4.44
CA SER A 245 7.82 14.78 -4.13
C SER A 245 8.45 14.03 -2.95
N VAL A 246 7.62 13.48 -2.08
CA VAL A 246 8.06 12.63 -0.96
C VAL A 246 7.31 11.31 -1.01
N GLU A 247 8.03 10.20 -0.91
CA GLU A 247 7.46 8.86 -0.81
C GLU A 247 7.89 8.19 0.49
N LEU A 248 6.95 7.62 1.21
CA LEU A 248 7.16 6.96 2.50
C LEU A 248 6.58 5.54 2.42
N SER A 249 7.41 4.52 2.58
CA SER A 249 6.99 3.11 2.52
C SER A 249 7.52 2.36 3.73
N GLY A 250 6.63 1.76 4.53
CA GLY A 250 7.03 1.06 5.76
C GLY A 250 7.65 2.00 6.82
N VAL A 251 7.33 3.30 6.80
CA VAL A 251 7.98 4.31 7.66
C VAL A 251 7.21 4.47 8.98
N ILE A 252 7.93 4.63 10.09
CA ILE A 252 7.36 5.09 11.35
C ILE A 252 7.75 6.55 11.59
N ALA A 253 6.82 7.49 11.48
CA ALA A 253 7.03 8.87 11.88
C ALA A 253 6.39 9.12 13.25
N GLN A 254 7.22 9.25 14.29
CA GLN A 254 6.72 9.36 15.66
C GLN A 254 7.34 10.51 16.45
N ASP A 255 6.55 11.05 17.38
CA ASP A 255 7.00 12.06 18.35
C ASP A 255 7.67 13.28 17.68
N ASN A 256 7.25 13.64 16.47
CA ASN A 256 7.73 14.83 15.77
C ASN A 256 6.81 16.01 16.08
N ARG A 257 7.42 17.19 16.21
CA ARG A 257 6.75 18.43 16.54
C ARG A 257 7.11 19.53 15.56
N CYS A 258 6.17 20.43 15.34
CA CYS A 258 6.46 21.72 14.75
C CYS A 258 5.63 22.85 15.40
N SER A 259 6.07 24.10 15.23
CA SER A 259 5.27 25.27 15.61
C SER A 259 4.42 25.83 14.47
N GLY A 260 4.50 25.23 13.27
CA GLY A 260 3.65 25.53 12.12
C GLY A 260 2.74 24.34 11.82
N ASP A 261 2.67 23.95 10.55
CA ASP A 261 1.82 22.86 10.06
C ASP A 261 2.59 21.54 9.87
N GLY A 262 1.92 20.39 9.94
CA GLY A 262 2.50 19.09 9.63
C GLY A 262 3.55 18.63 10.66
N GLY A 263 3.11 18.16 11.82
CA GLY A 263 4.00 17.81 12.93
C GLY A 263 5.10 16.81 12.57
N ALA A 264 4.83 15.90 11.64
CA ALA A 264 5.83 15.05 11.00
C ALA A 264 6.22 15.56 9.61
N VAL A 265 5.26 15.68 8.70
CA VAL A 265 5.49 15.96 7.28
C VAL A 265 4.66 17.15 6.84
N ALA A 266 5.29 18.11 6.16
CA ALA A 266 4.58 19.18 5.49
C ALA A 266 5.02 19.28 4.02
N VAL A 267 4.04 19.29 3.11
CA VAL A 267 4.24 19.48 1.67
C VAL A 267 3.53 20.75 1.24
N ALA A 268 4.31 21.82 1.04
CA ALA A 268 3.78 23.11 0.60
C ALA A 268 3.31 23.03 -0.87
N SER A 269 4.10 22.37 -1.70
CA SER A 269 3.68 21.99 -3.06
C SER A 269 4.37 20.72 -3.55
N GLY A 270 3.64 19.87 -4.29
CA GLY A 270 4.13 18.61 -4.85
C GLY A 270 3.39 17.40 -4.29
N ASP A 271 3.91 16.20 -4.56
CA ASP A 271 3.19 14.95 -4.27
C ASP A 271 3.70 14.28 -3.00
N LEU A 272 2.78 13.71 -2.22
CA LEU A 272 3.07 12.89 -1.06
C LEU A 272 2.44 11.51 -1.27
N ILE A 273 3.29 10.49 -1.33
CA ILE A 273 2.85 9.09 -1.47
C ILE A 273 3.25 8.35 -0.19
N ILE A 274 2.29 7.62 0.37
CA ILE A 274 2.45 6.91 1.64
C ILE A 274 1.89 5.51 1.48
N GLU A 275 2.66 4.52 1.91
CA GLU A 275 2.29 3.11 1.90
C GLU A 275 2.74 2.44 3.21
N ASP A 276 1.84 1.66 3.80
CA ASP A 276 2.09 0.83 4.99
C ASP A 276 2.90 1.55 6.09
N SER A 277 2.51 2.80 6.39
CA SER A 277 3.28 3.67 7.28
C SER A 277 2.51 4.04 8.53
N VAL A 278 3.22 4.36 9.61
CA VAL A 278 2.64 4.72 10.91
C VAL A 278 3.06 6.12 11.33
N PHE A 279 2.07 6.98 11.56
CA PHE A 279 2.25 8.32 12.11
C PHE A 279 1.67 8.37 13.52
N SER A 280 2.53 8.44 14.54
CA SER A 280 2.08 8.35 15.94
C SER A 280 2.61 9.47 16.84
N GLY A 281 1.71 10.10 17.60
CA GLY A 281 2.11 11.09 18.61
C GLY A 281 2.75 12.36 18.05
N ASN A 282 2.53 12.67 16.77
CA ASN A 282 3.04 13.88 16.14
C ASN A 282 2.16 15.09 16.51
N ILE A 283 2.79 16.26 16.63
CA ILE A 283 2.12 17.47 17.10
C ILE A 283 2.47 18.67 16.22
N ALA A 284 1.47 19.27 15.59
CA ALA A 284 1.54 20.61 15.01
C ALA A 284 0.90 21.61 15.99
N GLU A 285 1.49 22.80 16.15
CA GLU A 285 0.84 23.89 16.90
C GLU A 285 -0.23 24.58 16.06
N ASP A 286 -0.06 24.64 14.74
CA ASP A 286 -1.08 25.08 13.79
C ASP A 286 -1.84 23.85 13.26
N ASP A 287 -1.79 23.48 11.99
CA ASP A 287 -2.66 22.47 11.40
C ASP A 287 -1.97 21.17 10.98
N GLY A 288 -2.75 20.08 10.85
CA GLY A 288 -2.23 18.79 10.39
C GLY A 288 -1.25 18.15 11.38
N GLY A 289 -1.77 17.58 12.47
CA GLY A 289 -0.94 17.15 13.59
C GLY A 289 0.21 16.20 13.22
N ALA A 290 0.02 15.33 12.22
CA ALA A 290 1.09 14.59 11.56
C ALA A 290 1.43 15.18 10.19
N ILE A 291 0.42 15.42 9.34
CA ILE A 291 0.62 15.74 7.93
C ILE A 291 -0.13 17.01 7.53
N TYR A 292 0.56 17.86 6.77
CA TYR A 292 -0.05 19.01 6.10
C TYR A 292 0.31 19.02 4.61
N VAL A 293 -0.68 19.21 3.74
CA VAL A 293 -0.48 19.36 2.28
C VAL A 293 -1.25 20.59 1.79
N LEU A 294 -0.56 21.62 1.29
CA LEU A 294 -1.19 22.88 0.84
C LEU A 294 -1.58 22.90 -0.64
N SER A 295 -0.85 22.19 -1.49
CA SER A 295 -1.17 22.10 -2.92
C SER A 295 -0.44 20.92 -3.56
N GLY A 296 -1.15 19.95 -4.12
CA GLY A 296 -0.50 18.71 -4.56
C GLY A 296 -1.45 17.54 -4.63
N GLN A 297 -0.90 16.32 -4.72
CA GLN A 297 -1.64 15.08 -4.51
C GLN A 297 -1.14 14.38 -3.25
N LEU A 298 -2.09 13.91 -2.44
CA LEU A 298 -1.83 12.86 -1.45
C LEU A 298 -2.36 11.54 -2.00
N SER A 299 -1.51 10.52 -2.01
CA SER A 299 -1.90 9.12 -2.18
C SER A 299 -1.46 8.34 -0.95
N ASP A 300 -2.42 7.75 -0.23
CA ASP A 300 -2.15 7.04 1.03
C ASP A 300 -2.88 5.69 1.07
N TYR A 301 -2.09 4.64 1.26
CA TYR A 301 -2.55 3.24 1.23
C TYR A 301 -2.10 2.52 2.49
N GLU A 302 -3.07 1.92 3.19
CA GLU A 302 -2.82 0.99 4.30
C GLU A 302 -2.06 1.60 5.51
N SER A 303 -2.06 2.93 5.64
CA SER A 303 -1.35 3.61 6.74
C SER A 303 -2.18 3.77 8.02
N ARG A 304 -1.50 4.15 9.11
CA ARG A 304 -2.10 4.35 10.44
C ARG A 304 -1.69 5.69 11.06
N TYR A 305 -2.68 6.51 11.41
CA TYR A 305 -2.52 7.77 12.12
C TYR A 305 -3.07 7.66 13.54
N ILE A 306 -2.18 7.68 14.53
CA ILE A 306 -2.53 7.35 15.91
C ILE A 306 -2.14 8.49 16.85
N GLN A 307 -3.09 9.02 17.61
CA GLN A 307 -2.83 9.99 18.68
C GLN A 307 -2.07 11.25 18.24
N ASN A 308 -2.26 11.68 17.00
CA ASN A 308 -1.69 12.93 16.51
C ASN A 308 -2.54 14.12 16.98
N THR A 309 -1.90 15.29 17.13
CA THR A 309 -2.56 16.51 17.62
C THR A 309 -2.27 17.72 16.74
N GLY A 310 -3.32 18.43 16.33
CA GLY A 310 -3.24 19.71 15.60
C GLY A 310 -4.37 20.66 15.99
N THR A 311 -4.39 21.85 15.41
CA THR A 311 -5.48 22.84 15.55
C THR A 311 -6.66 22.42 14.68
N ARG A 312 -6.46 22.25 13.38
CA ARG A 312 -7.39 21.58 12.47
C ARG A 312 -6.71 20.33 11.89
N GLY A 313 -7.47 19.26 11.71
CA GLY A 313 -6.92 18.00 11.20
C GLY A 313 -5.97 17.39 12.23
N GLY A 314 -6.52 16.75 13.26
CA GLY A 314 -5.71 16.23 14.37
C GLY A 314 -4.61 15.28 13.90
N ALA A 315 -4.86 14.53 12.83
CA ALA A 315 -3.82 13.82 12.07
C ALA A 315 -3.38 14.59 10.83
N MET A 316 -4.33 15.05 10.01
CA MET A 316 -4.02 15.50 8.66
C MET A 316 -4.87 16.70 8.26
N LEU A 317 -4.23 17.69 7.64
CA LEU A 317 -4.94 18.74 6.91
C LEU A 317 -4.50 18.78 5.45
N LEU A 318 -5.49 18.75 4.57
CA LEU A 318 -5.35 18.85 3.13
C LEU A 318 -6.00 20.13 2.64
N GLU A 319 -5.22 21.03 2.09
CA GLU A 319 -5.67 22.28 1.48
C GLU A 319 -5.39 22.23 -0.01
N SER A 320 -6.36 22.63 -0.84
CA SER A 320 -6.27 22.74 -2.30
C SER A 320 -5.58 21.57 -3.03
N SER A 321 -5.68 20.36 -2.47
CA SER A 321 -5.00 19.15 -2.93
C SER A 321 -5.99 18.14 -3.49
N GLY A 322 -5.51 17.24 -4.34
CA GLY A 322 -6.24 16.01 -4.63
C GLY A 322 -5.88 14.94 -3.60
N VAL A 323 -6.84 14.06 -3.31
CA VAL A 323 -6.65 12.98 -2.34
C VAL A 323 -7.11 11.65 -2.92
N GLU A 324 -6.27 10.65 -2.70
CA GLU A 324 -6.59 9.24 -2.79
C GLU A 324 -6.16 8.59 -1.48
N MET A 325 -7.13 8.05 -0.74
CA MET A 325 -6.91 7.50 0.59
C MET A 325 -7.70 6.21 0.73
N VAL A 326 -6.99 5.10 0.85
CA VAL A 326 -7.57 3.75 0.80
C VAL A 326 -7.06 2.89 1.96
N ASN A 327 -7.98 2.27 2.68
CA ASN A 327 -7.69 1.34 3.78
C ASN A 327 -6.82 1.95 4.91
N VAL A 328 -6.97 3.25 5.15
CA VAL A 328 -6.21 4.00 6.17
C VAL A 328 -6.96 4.00 7.50
N LEU A 329 -6.23 3.86 8.60
CA LEU A 329 -6.75 3.98 9.96
C LEU A 329 -6.39 5.34 10.58
N PHE A 330 -7.41 6.06 11.05
CA PHE A 330 -7.26 7.23 11.92
C PHE A 330 -7.82 6.91 13.31
N GLU A 331 -6.94 6.78 14.29
CA GLU A 331 -7.30 6.37 15.65
C GLU A 331 -6.89 7.42 16.69
N SER A 332 -7.86 7.85 17.51
CA SER A 332 -7.61 8.70 18.69
C SER A 332 -6.86 10.01 18.40
N ASN A 333 -6.99 10.55 17.18
CA ASN A 333 -6.41 11.84 16.83
C ASN A 333 -7.25 12.98 17.40
N THR A 334 -6.60 14.10 17.76
CA THR A 334 -7.26 15.24 18.40
C THR A 334 -6.98 16.53 17.66
N ALA A 335 -8.04 17.20 17.20
CA ALA A 335 -7.99 18.57 16.74
C ALA A 335 -8.53 19.51 17.81
N THR A 336 -7.97 20.72 17.90
CA THR A 336 -8.54 21.77 18.76
C THR A 336 -9.89 22.24 18.20
N THR A 337 -10.00 22.48 16.89
CA THR A 337 -11.22 23.03 16.28
C THR A 337 -11.90 22.06 15.31
N ASN A 338 -11.30 21.72 14.17
CA ASN A 338 -12.00 21.05 13.07
C ASN A 338 -11.33 19.73 12.71
N GLY A 339 -12.12 18.71 12.37
CA GLY A 339 -11.60 17.46 11.81
C GLY A 339 -10.68 16.76 12.80
N GLY A 340 -11.24 16.05 13.79
CA GLY A 340 -10.43 15.39 14.82
C GLY A 340 -9.36 14.46 14.25
N ALA A 341 -9.60 13.88 13.08
CA ALA A 341 -8.59 13.20 12.26
C ALA A 341 -8.19 14.04 11.05
N LEU A 342 -9.14 14.30 10.15
CA LEU A 342 -8.89 14.84 8.82
C LEU A 342 -9.65 16.15 8.63
N THR A 343 -8.96 17.18 8.17
CA THR A 343 -9.59 18.39 7.62
C THR A 343 -9.25 18.53 6.15
N MET A 344 -10.25 18.80 5.33
CA MET A 344 -10.07 19.11 3.91
C MET A 344 -10.65 20.48 3.59
N VAL A 345 -9.86 21.30 2.90
CA VAL A 345 -10.25 22.64 2.47
C VAL A 345 -9.94 22.82 0.99
N GLY A 346 -10.96 23.01 0.16
CA GLY A 346 -10.74 23.03 -1.29
C GLY A 346 -10.41 21.65 -1.85
N GLY A 347 -9.96 21.62 -3.11
CA GLY A 347 -9.48 20.41 -3.76
C GLY A 347 -9.92 20.29 -5.22
N ALA A 348 -9.30 19.35 -5.94
CA ALA A 348 -9.57 19.10 -7.36
C ALA A 348 -10.17 17.70 -7.61
N ASN A 349 -9.68 16.68 -6.91
CA ASN A 349 -10.07 15.26 -7.01
C ASN A 349 -10.15 14.64 -5.60
N MET A 350 -11.04 13.67 -5.38
CA MET A 350 -11.17 12.99 -4.08
C MET A 350 -11.63 11.55 -4.25
N LEU A 351 -10.87 10.62 -3.68
CA LEU A 351 -11.26 9.25 -3.36
C LEU A 351 -10.88 8.97 -1.90
N ILE A 352 -11.88 8.73 -1.06
CA ILE A 352 -11.71 8.30 0.33
C ILE A 352 -12.54 7.04 0.49
N GLU A 353 -11.86 5.88 0.46
CA GLU A 353 -12.49 4.56 0.40
C GLU A 353 -11.93 3.57 1.43
N GLY A 354 -12.79 2.79 2.09
CA GLY A 354 -12.33 1.68 2.92
C GLY A 354 -11.63 2.09 4.22
N ASN A 355 -11.70 3.38 4.59
CA ASN A 355 -10.95 3.91 5.72
C ASN A 355 -11.71 3.75 7.03
N THR A 356 -10.97 3.66 8.13
CA THR A 356 -11.51 3.61 9.49
C THR A 356 -11.15 4.89 10.25
N PHE A 357 -12.16 5.63 10.71
CA PHE A 357 -12.02 6.78 11.58
C PHE A 357 -12.60 6.44 12.94
N TRP A 358 -11.73 6.17 13.91
CA TRP A 358 -12.13 5.68 15.23
C TRP A 358 -11.64 6.59 16.37
N THR A 359 -12.56 6.91 17.27
CA THR A 359 -12.30 7.68 18.51
C THR A 359 -11.59 9.03 18.34
N ASN A 360 -11.71 9.64 17.17
CA ASN A 360 -11.11 10.95 16.90
C ASN A 360 -11.96 12.08 17.50
N ARG A 361 -11.31 13.20 17.83
CA ARG A 361 -11.96 14.29 18.57
C ARG A 361 -11.64 15.67 18.03
N ALA A 362 -12.68 16.43 17.72
CA ALA A 362 -12.65 17.88 17.53
C ALA A 362 -13.10 18.57 18.83
N ALA A 363 -12.13 19.09 19.61
CA ALA A 363 -12.34 19.48 21.00
C ALA A 363 -13.31 20.65 21.19
N ASP A 364 -13.23 21.67 20.32
CA ASP A 364 -13.98 22.93 20.39
C ASP A 364 -14.62 23.31 19.04
N GLY A 365 -14.76 22.37 18.10
CA GLY A 365 -15.44 22.65 16.81
C GLY A 365 -16.14 21.45 16.20
N THR A 366 -15.94 21.24 14.90
CA THR A 366 -16.82 20.43 14.04
C THR A 366 -16.08 19.27 13.37
N GLY A 367 -16.81 18.26 12.90
CA GLY A 367 -16.21 17.10 12.22
C GLY A 367 -15.35 16.28 13.17
N GLY A 368 -15.97 15.50 14.06
CA GLY A 368 -15.22 14.78 15.09
C GLY A 368 -14.18 13.82 14.51
N ALA A 369 -14.46 13.21 13.36
CA ALA A 369 -13.44 12.58 12.50
C ALA A 369 -13.02 13.51 11.37
N VAL A 370 -13.97 13.87 10.51
CA VAL A 370 -13.69 14.52 9.22
C VAL A 370 -14.45 15.84 9.13
N ASP A 371 -13.74 16.90 8.77
CA ASP A 371 -14.32 18.19 8.39
C ASP A 371 -13.93 18.53 6.96
N MET A 372 -14.92 18.64 6.08
CA MET A 372 -14.74 19.02 4.68
C MET A 372 -15.38 20.39 4.45
N THR A 373 -14.61 21.34 3.92
CA THR A 373 -15.11 22.68 3.58
C THR A 373 -14.65 23.12 2.19
N ASP A 374 -15.58 23.67 1.41
CA ASP A 374 -15.30 24.24 0.08
C ASP A 374 -14.70 23.24 -0.95
N VAL A 375 -15.08 21.96 -0.87
CA VAL A 375 -14.60 20.88 -1.74
C VAL A 375 -15.34 20.91 -3.09
N LEU A 376 -14.78 21.63 -4.06
CA LEU A 376 -15.37 21.87 -5.39
C LEU A 376 -14.88 20.86 -6.42
N ILE A 377 -15.35 19.62 -6.31
CA ILE A 377 -14.85 18.52 -7.15
C ILE A 377 -15.91 18.15 -8.21
N PRO A 378 -15.57 17.98 -9.50
CA PRO A 378 -16.57 17.54 -10.48
C PRO A 378 -17.05 16.10 -10.25
N THR A 379 -16.16 15.24 -9.75
CA THR A 379 -16.36 13.81 -9.46
C THR A 379 -15.53 13.32 -8.27
N GLY A 380 -16.01 13.54 -7.04
CA GLY A 380 -15.40 13.04 -5.81
C GLY A 380 -16.15 11.83 -5.22
N ILE A 381 -15.45 10.98 -4.46
CA ILE A 381 -16.01 9.79 -3.85
C ILE A 381 -15.54 9.70 -2.39
N PHE A 382 -16.50 9.60 -1.47
CA PHE A 382 -16.30 9.27 -0.06
C PHE A 382 -17.19 8.07 0.26
N ARG A 383 -16.63 6.86 0.27
CA ARG A 383 -17.43 5.64 0.39
C ARG A 383 -16.82 4.51 1.17
N ASN A 384 -17.64 3.56 1.61
CA ASN A 384 -17.17 2.33 2.26
C ASN A 384 -16.27 2.62 3.47
N ASN A 385 -16.50 3.72 4.19
CA ASN A 385 -15.71 4.07 5.37
C ASN A 385 -16.46 3.71 6.65
N TRP A 386 -15.71 3.29 7.67
CA TRP A 386 -16.21 3.09 9.02
C TRP A 386 -15.83 4.28 9.91
N ILE A 387 -16.83 5.00 10.40
CA ILE A 387 -16.65 6.24 11.16
C ILE A 387 -17.30 6.03 12.52
N ALA A 388 -16.50 5.68 13.51
CA ALA A 388 -16.98 5.21 14.81
C ALA A 388 -16.47 6.02 16.00
N ASP A 389 -17.36 6.28 16.96
CA ASP A 389 -17.04 6.86 18.27
C ASP A 389 -16.28 8.19 18.23
N ASN A 390 -16.42 8.94 17.15
CA ASN A 390 -15.79 10.24 17.02
C ASN A 390 -16.62 11.31 17.72
N ALA A 391 -15.97 12.38 18.20
CA ALA A 391 -16.64 13.41 18.98
C ALA A 391 -16.31 14.82 18.51
N ALA A 392 -17.35 15.62 18.27
CA ALA A 392 -17.26 17.05 18.02
C ALA A 392 -18.01 17.85 19.10
N ALA A 393 -17.43 18.95 19.55
CA ALA A 393 -18.11 19.86 20.48
C ALA A 393 -19.31 20.59 19.85
N ASP A 394 -19.30 20.81 18.53
CA ASP A 394 -20.32 21.56 17.82
C ASP A 394 -21.15 20.64 16.89
N GLU A 395 -20.85 20.61 15.59
CA GLU A 395 -21.63 19.95 14.53
C GLU A 395 -20.82 18.84 13.84
N GLY A 396 -21.47 17.78 13.37
CA GLY A 396 -20.79 16.71 12.61
C GLY A 396 -19.94 15.83 13.51
N GLY A 397 -20.56 15.04 14.39
CA GLY A 397 -19.82 14.21 15.34
C GLY A 397 -18.89 13.20 14.67
N GLY A 398 -19.33 12.59 13.57
CA GLY A 398 -18.48 11.84 12.66
C GLY A 398 -17.92 12.76 11.58
N VAL A 399 -18.80 13.20 10.68
CA VAL A 399 -18.44 13.99 9.50
C VAL A 399 -19.19 15.31 9.47
N ARG A 400 -18.48 16.37 9.11
CA ARG A 400 -19.07 17.65 8.73
C ARG A 400 -18.71 18.00 7.29
N ILE A 401 -19.72 18.39 6.52
CA ILE A 401 -19.60 18.92 5.15
C ILE A 401 -20.11 20.36 5.16
N GLY A 402 -19.21 21.33 5.02
CA GLY A 402 -19.47 22.77 5.08
C GLY A 402 -19.01 23.52 3.83
N GLY A 403 -19.36 24.81 3.71
CA GLY A 403 -18.93 25.62 2.56
C GLY A 403 -19.63 25.26 1.24
N SER A 404 -19.08 25.68 0.10
CA SER A 404 -19.61 25.32 -1.23
C SER A 404 -18.95 24.03 -1.70
N ASN A 405 -19.71 22.94 -1.83
CA ASN A 405 -19.17 21.68 -2.32
C ASN A 405 -19.94 21.23 -3.54
N THR A 406 -19.28 20.81 -4.60
CA THR A 406 -19.97 20.29 -5.79
C THR A 406 -19.47 18.89 -6.10
N GLY A 407 -20.31 18.11 -6.80
CA GLY A 407 -19.90 16.94 -7.57
C GLY A 407 -19.19 15.83 -6.82
N PHE A 408 -19.65 15.46 -5.62
CA PHE A 408 -19.16 14.25 -4.96
C PHE A 408 -20.24 13.41 -4.31
N MET A 409 -19.96 12.12 -4.13
CA MET A 409 -20.82 11.18 -3.44
C MET A 409 -20.29 10.86 -2.04
N PHE A 410 -21.17 10.93 -1.04
CA PHE A 410 -20.99 10.38 0.30
C PHE A 410 -21.87 9.13 0.41
N ALA A 411 -21.29 7.96 0.13
CA ALA A 411 -22.08 6.75 -0.10
C ALA A 411 -21.58 5.52 0.65
N ASN A 412 -22.51 4.67 1.08
CA ASN A 412 -22.18 3.37 1.67
C ASN A 412 -21.21 3.44 2.87
N ASN A 413 -21.30 4.48 3.68
CA ASN A 413 -20.50 4.62 4.89
C ASN A 413 -21.28 4.09 6.11
N THR A 414 -20.55 3.55 7.08
CA THR A 414 -21.09 3.15 8.39
C THR A 414 -20.67 4.17 9.43
N LEU A 415 -21.62 4.94 9.95
CA LEU A 415 -21.40 5.96 10.97
C LEU A 415 -22.02 5.49 12.29
N HIS A 416 -21.19 5.18 13.27
CA HIS A 416 -21.64 4.55 14.51
C HIS A 416 -21.13 5.29 15.76
N GLY A 417 -21.99 5.52 16.76
CA GLY A 417 -21.53 5.96 18.10
C GLY A 417 -21.06 7.42 18.17
N ASN A 418 -20.97 8.09 17.03
CA ASN A 418 -20.43 9.45 16.91
C ASN A 418 -21.24 10.47 17.71
N GLN A 419 -20.56 11.45 18.30
CA GLN A 419 -21.11 12.42 19.23
C GLN A 419 -20.98 13.86 18.70
N SER A 420 -22.06 14.63 18.72
CA SER A 420 -22.04 16.08 18.44
C SER A 420 -22.72 16.87 19.55
N GLY A 421 -22.20 18.05 19.90
CA GLY A 421 -22.86 18.94 20.85
C GLY A 421 -24.12 19.64 20.31
N ARG A 422 -24.31 19.76 18.99
CA ARG A 422 -25.43 20.50 18.38
C ARG A 422 -26.19 19.79 17.28
N GLN A 423 -25.63 19.48 16.11
CA GLN A 423 -26.38 18.82 15.03
C GLN A 423 -25.53 17.85 14.23
N GLY A 424 -26.17 16.81 13.69
CA GLY A 424 -25.54 15.83 12.80
C GLY A 424 -24.48 15.02 13.53
N ALA A 425 -24.90 14.24 14.54
CA ALA A 425 -24.00 13.42 15.33
C ALA A 425 -23.26 12.40 14.46
N GLY A 426 -23.93 11.79 13.48
CA GLY A 426 -23.25 11.05 12.42
C GLY A 426 -22.71 11.99 11.36
N LEU A 427 -23.62 12.61 10.61
CA LEU A 427 -23.30 13.48 9.48
C LEU A 427 -24.01 14.83 9.60
N HIS A 428 -23.24 15.91 9.45
CA HIS A 428 -23.75 17.26 9.29
C HIS A 428 -23.40 17.80 7.90
N VAL A 429 -24.39 18.33 7.17
CA VAL A 429 -24.21 19.02 5.90
C VAL A 429 -24.77 20.42 6.03
N GLY A 430 -23.90 21.41 6.09
CA GLY A 430 -24.28 22.78 6.36
C GLY A 430 -23.14 23.68 6.84
N SER A 431 -23.35 25.00 6.77
CA SER A 431 -22.46 25.99 7.40
C SER A 431 -23.23 26.91 8.33
N SER A 432 -22.60 27.32 9.43
CA SER A 432 -23.19 28.19 10.46
C SER A 432 -23.32 29.67 10.03
N GLY A 433 -23.05 29.99 8.75
CA GLY A 433 -23.02 31.37 8.22
C GLY A 433 -23.74 31.62 6.89
N GLY A 434 -24.32 30.61 6.23
CA GLY A 434 -25.04 30.79 4.97
C GLY A 434 -25.24 29.52 4.16
N MET A 435 -25.97 29.67 3.04
CA MET A 435 -26.30 28.57 2.11
C MET A 435 -25.02 27.86 1.63
N ILE A 436 -25.04 26.54 1.67
CA ILE A 436 -24.11 25.70 0.91
C ILE A 436 -24.62 25.68 -0.54
N ASN A 437 -23.83 26.05 -1.53
CA ASN A 437 -24.18 25.71 -2.92
C ASN A 437 -23.69 24.28 -3.17
N ALA A 438 -24.50 23.26 -2.84
CA ALA A 438 -24.19 21.91 -3.29
C ALA A 438 -24.95 21.58 -4.56
N GLU A 439 -24.20 21.49 -5.65
CA GLU A 439 -24.69 20.93 -6.89
C GLU A 439 -24.07 19.53 -7.02
N ASN A 440 -24.91 18.50 -7.19
CA ASN A 440 -24.44 17.12 -7.35
C ASN A 440 -23.73 16.54 -6.11
N LEU A 441 -24.19 16.88 -4.90
CA LEU A 441 -23.83 16.17 -3.67
C LEU A 441 -24.85 15.05 -3.40
N TYR A 442 -24.38 13.80 -3.36
CA TYR A 442 -25.24 12.62 -3.14
C TYR A 442 -24.92 11.99 -1.78
N ILE A 443 -25.88 11.96 -0.86
CA ILE A 443 -25.78 11.33 0.47
C ILE A 443 -26.63 10.07 0.48
N TRP A 444 -26.05 8.95 0.06
CA TRP A 444 -26.80 7.77 -0.36
C TRP A 444 -26.32 6.47 0.30
N SER A 445 -27.24 5.55 0.61
CA SER A 445 -26.89 4.21 1.11
C SER A 445 -26.08 4.17 2.41
N ASN A 446 -26.10 5.22 3.23
CA ASN A 446 -25.35 5.23 4.48
C ASN A 446 -26.13 4.56 5.61
N LEU A 447 -25.38 3.91 6.50
CA LEU A 447 -25.89 3.36 7.75
C LEU A 447 -25.42 4.25 8.90
N VAL A 448 -26.35 4.92 9.58
CA VAL A 448 -26.03 5.77 10.74
C VAL A 448 -26.76 5.25 11.97
N THR A 449 -26.01 4.95 13.01
CA THR A 449 -26.55 4.30 14.21
C THR A 449 -25.93 4.83 15.48
N TRP A 450 -26.70 4.76 16.58
CA TRP A 450 -26.23 5.05 17.94
C TRP A 450 -25.53 6.41 18.07
N SER A 451 -25.91 7.36 17.23
CA SER A 451 -25.29 8.68 17.21
C SER A 451 -25.78 9.52 18.38
N ASN A 452 -24.84 10.13 19.10
CA ASN A 452 -25.04 10.86 20.33
C ASN A 452 -25.14 12.37 20.07
N GLY A 453 -26.33 12.83 19.72
CA GLY A 453 -26.62 14.25 19.52
C GLY A 453 -28.03 14.46 18.98
N PRO A 454 -28.44 15.70 18.68
CA PRO A 454 -29.82 15.99 18.33
C PRO A 454 -30.34 15.29 17.07
N PHE A 455 -29.50 14.96 16.09
CA PHE A 455 -29.90 14.25 14.87
C PHE A 455 -28.77 13.33 14.40
N GLY A 456 -29.09 12.19 13.78
CA GLY A 456 -28.09 11.32 13.15
C GLY A 456 -27.54 11.94 11.87
N ILE A 457 -28.44 12.29 10.94
CA ILE A 457 -28.13 13.06 9.73
C ILE A 457 -28.84 14.41 9.77
N TRP A 458 -28.08 15.48 9.58
CA TRP A 458 -28.60 16.84 9.49
C TRP A 458 -28.15 17.51 8.19
N VAL A 459 -29.10 17.96 7.38
CA VAL A 459 -28.86 18.70 6.13
C VAL A 459 -29.56 20.06 6.22
N LEU A 460 -28.76 21.13 6.20
CA LEU A 460 -29.20 22.51 6.31
C LEU A 460 -29.93 23.01 5.04
N ASP A 461 -30.79 24.00 5.26
CA ASP A 461 -31.52 24.70 4.21
C ASP A 461 -30.55 25.33 3.19
N GLY A 462 -30.82 25.09 1.91
CA GLY A 462 -30.04 25.62 0.78
C GLY A 462 -28.94 24.68 0.30
N ALA A 463 -28.64 23.59 1.03
CA ALA A 463 -27.58 22.66 0.65
C ALA A 463 -27.81 21.96 -0.69
N ASN A 464 -29.05 21.86 -1.20
CA ASN A 464 -29.36 21.27 -2.51
C ASN A 464 -28.71 19.88 -2.75
N ALA A 465 -28.50 19.14 -1.67
CA ALA A 465 -28.03 17.76 -1.72
C ALA A 465 -29.17 16.81 -2.13
N SER A 466 -28.80 15.73 -2.82
CA SER A 466 -29.66 14.58 -3.05
C SER A 466 -29.48 13.60 -1.89
N VAL A 467 -30.55 13.32 -1.16
CA VAL A 467 -30.53 12.45 0.02
C VAL A 467 -31.48 11.29 -0.20
N GLY A 468 -30.99 10.06 -0.18
CA GLY A 468 -31.80 8.88 -0.42
C GLY A 468 -31.17 7.61 0.10
N TYR A 469 -31.97 6.57 0.31
CA TYR A 469 -31.49 5.24 0.66
C TYR A 469 -30.64 5.15 1.93
N ASN A 470 -30.75 6.09 2.87
CA ASN A 470 -30.02 6.01 4.14
C ASN A 470 -30.85 5.26 5.20
N THR A 471 -30.19 4.48 6.06
CA THR A 471 -30.76 4.00 7.34
C THR A 471 -30.24 4.89 8.44
N VAL A 472 -31.12 5.53 9.21
CA VAL A 472 -30.70 6.25 10.42
C VAL A 472 -31.58 5.85 11.58
N PHE A 473 -30.99 5.25 12.61
CA PHE A 473 -31.75 4.75 13.74
C PHE A 473 -30.96 4.85 15.05
N ALA A 474 -31.63 4.58 16.17
CA ALA A 474 -31.06 4.54 17.52
C ALA A 474 -30.27 5.80 17.93
N THR A 475 -30.63 6.99 17.43
CA THR A 475 -30.03 8.24 17.91
C THR A 475 -30.44 8.53 19.35
N SER A 476 -29.55 9.14 20.13
CA SER A 476 -29.82 9.38 21.56
C SER A 476 -30.93 10.40 21.82
N SER A 477 -31.22 11.28 20.85
CA SER A 477 -32.34 12.22 20.89
C SER A 477 -33.68 11.59 20.50
N GLY A 478 -33.66 10.45 19.80
CA GLY A 478 -34.82 9.86 19.13
C GLY A 478 -35.19 10.53 17.80
N GLU A 479 -34.46 11.57 17.38
CA GLU A 479 -34.62 12.22 16.09
C GLU A 479 -33.53 11.71 15.14
N ASN A 480 -33.94 11.09 14.02
CA ASN A 480 -33.03 10.42 13.10
C ASN A 480 -32.53 11.38 12.01
N PHE A 481 -33.46 12.07 11.33
CA PHE A 481 -33.18 12.95 10.20
C PHE A 481 -33.63 14.39 10.44
N SER A 482 -32.93 15.32 9.80
CA SER A 482 -33.40 16.68 9.56
C SER A 482 -32.92 17.12 8.18
N ILE A 483 -33.83 17.18 7.20
CA ILE A 483 -33.50 17.42 5.79
C ILE A 483 -34.28 18.65 5.31
N TYR A 484 -33.60 19.78 5.15
CA TYR A 484 -34.21 21.04 4.69
C TYR A 484 -33.84 21.37 3.25
N ASN A 485 -34.85 21.61 2.39
CA ASN A 485 -34.67 22.05 0.99
C ASN A 485 -33.59 21.26 0.21
N ALA A 486 -33.52 19.96 0.49
CA ALA A 486 -32.78 18.97 -0.27
C ALA A 486 -33.78 18.08 -1.03
N GLU A 487 -33.34 17.46 -2.11
CA GLU A 487 -34.14 16.48 -2.83
C GLU A 487 -34.11 15.17 -2.03
N ASP A 488 -35.13 14.96 -1.21
CA ASP A 488 -35.37 13.68 -0.55
C ASP A 488 -36.02 12.72 -1.57
N TYR A 489 -35.27 11.70 -1.98
CA TYR A 489 -35.74 10.70 -2.94
C TYR A 489 -36.71 9.68 -2.31
N GLY A 490 -37.03 9.79 -1.01
CA GLY A 490 -38.12 9.05 -0.36
C GLY A 490 -37.80 7.60 0.02
N TYR A 491 -36.53 7.21 -0.03
CA TYR A 491 -36.03 5.86 0.30
C TYR A 491 -35.18 5.81 1.57
N ASN A 492 -35.15 6.91 2.33
CA ASN A 492 -34.57 6.94 3.66
C ASN A 492 -35.50 6.21 4.64
N ASN A 493 -34.94 5.40 5.55
CA ASN A 493 -35.73 4.74 6.58
C ASN A 493 -35.06 4.84 7.96
N GLU A 494 -35.84 4.48 8.98
CA GLU A 494 -35.47 4.57 10.39
C GLU A 494 -35.55 3.20 11.08
N ASP A 495 -35.63 2.14 10.27
CA ASP A 495 -35.79 0.77 10.76
C ASP A 495 -34.45 0.25 11.31
N ASP A 496 -34.50 -0.35 12.50
CA ASP A 496 -33.37 -1.05 13.12
C ASP A 496 -33.02 -2.29 12.27
N PRO A 497 -31.85 -2.32 11.61
CA PRO A 497 -31.44 -3.44 10.77
C PRO A 497 -31.07 -4.66 11.63
N VAL A 498 -31.25 -5.83 11.03
CA VAL A 498 -30.79 -7.08 11.65
C VAL A 498 -29.31 -7.25 11.31
N TYR A 499 -28.46 -7.40 12.31
CA TYR A 499 -27.03 -7.69 12.15
C TYR A 499 -26.74 -9.19 12.27
N SER A 500 -25.70 -9.66 11.59
CA SER A 500 -25.20 -11.06 11.63
C SER A 500 -24.85 -11.49 13.05
N THR A 501 -24.09 -10.65 13.76
CA THR A 501 -23.72 -10.81 15.16
C THR A 501 -23.50 -9.44 15.82
N SER A 502 -24.26 -9.10 16.87
CA SER A 502 -23.97 -7.90 17.70
C SER A 502 -23.80 -8.31 19.15
N SER A 503 -22.82 -7.71 19.84
CA SER A 503 -22.52 -8.05 21.23
C SER A 503 -23.48 -7.34 22.20
N ASN A 504 -24.13 -6.24 21.77
CA ASN A 504 -25.07 -5.42 22.55
C ASN A 504 -24.60 -5.17 24.00
N ASP A 505 -23.29 -5.00 24.17
CA ASP A 505 -22.63 -4.76 25.45
C ASP A 505 -22.33 -3.26 25.67
N GLY A 506 -22.68 -2.42 24.70
CA GLY A 506 -22.42 -0.99 24.72
C GLY A 506 -20.98 -0.63 24.38
N THR A 507 -20.18 -1.58 23.84
CA THR A 507 -18.85 -1.35 23.29
C THR A 507 -18.85 -1.56 21.77
N PRO A 508 -19.08 -0.47 20.99
CA PRO A 508 -19.04 -0.46 19.53
C PRO A 508 -17.89 -1.21 18.85
N SER A 509 -16.72 -1.24 19.49
CA SER A 509 -15.48 -1.72 18.89
C SER A 509 -15.40 -3.24 18.73
N ASN A 510 -16.37 -4.00 19.27
CA ASN A 510 -16.46 -5.45 19.09
C ASN A 510 -17.76 -5.87 18.40
N ASP A 511 -18.60 -4.90 17.99
CA ASP A 511 -19.83 -5.17 17.27
C ASP A 511 -19.51 -5.44 15.79
N ASP A 512 -19.97 -6.58 15.29
CA ASP A 512 -19.95 -6.86 13.86
C ASP A 512 -21.19 -6.19 13.23
N LEU A 513 -20.94 -5.08 12.53
CA LEU A 513 -21.98 -4.28 11.88
C LEU A 513 -22.36 -4.82 10.49
N THR A 514 -21.96 -6.05 10.16
CA THR A 514 -22.41 -6.78 8.96
C THR A 514 -23.90 -7.08 9.04
N LEU A 515 -24.61 -6.90 7.93
CA LEU A 515 -26.05 -7.12 7.88
C LEU A 515 -26.37 -8.62 7.83
N ASP A 516 -27.36 -9.06 8.62
CA ASP A 516 -27.95 -10.39 8.43
C ASP A 516 -28.75 -10.43 7.11
N GLY A 517 -28.80 -11.59 6.46
CA GLY A 517 -29.46 -11.72 5.15
C GLY A 517 -30.97 -11.53 5.17
N THR A 518 -31.59 -11.43 6.35
CA THR A 518 -33.00 -11.07 6.53
C THR A 518 -33.23 -9.60 6.83
N SER A 519 -32.16 -8.82 6.98
CA SER A 519 -32.22 -7.40 7.29
C SER A 519 -32.94 -6.61 6.20
N SER A 520 -33.76 -5.63 6.61
CA SER A 520 -34.42 -4.71 5.68
C SER A 520 -33.45 -3.76 4.97
N SER A 521 -32.21 -3.69 5.44
CA SER A 521 -31.16 -2.88 4.83
C SER A 521 -30.37 -3.62 3.74
N VAL A 522 -30.61 -4.93 3.58
CA VAL A 522 -30.10 -5.72 2.45
C VAL A 522 -30.92 -5.43 1.20
N ASN A 523 -30.23 -5.17 0.09
CA ASN A 523 -30.69 -4.73 -1.23
C ASN A 523 -31.59 -3.48 -1.18
N SER A 524 -31.26 -2.55 -0.29
CA SER A 524 -32.07 -1.37 0.04
C SER A 524 -31.51 -0.03 -0.48
N GLY A 525 -30.45 -0.09 -1.28
CA GLY A 525 -29.87 0.99 -2.07
C GLY A 525 -30.52 1.18 -3.45
N PRO A 526 -30.04 2.14 -4.25
CA PRO A 526 -30.60 2.48 -5.57
C PRO A 526 -30.45 1.35 -6.59
N ALA A 527 -31.42 1.12 -7.48
CA ALA A 527 -31.23 0.15 -8.57
C ALA A 527 -30.19 0.65 -9.60
N ASN A 528 -29.58 -0.27 -10.35
CA ASN A 528 -28.64 0.09 -11.41
C ASN A 528 -29.28 1.07 -12.41
N GLY A 529 -28.70 2.28 -12.52
CA GLY A 529 -29.19 3.36 -13.38
C GLY A 529 -30.12 4.36 -12.70
N ASP A 530 -30.48 4.18 -11.43
CA ASP A 530 -31.24 5.17 -10.65
C ASP A 530 -30.34 6.24 -10.00
N GLY A 531 -29.02 6.03 -10.00
CA GLY A 531 -28.01 7.02 -9.66
C GLY A 531 -27.59 7.89 -10.86
N PRO A 532 -26.81 8.96 -10.65
CA PRO A 532 -26.32 9.78 -11.75
C PRO A 532 -25.42 8.94 -12.66
N GLU A 533 -25.57 9.09 -13.98
CA GLU A 533 -24.85 8.27 -14.99
C GLU A 533 -23.32 8.30 -14.82
N SER A 534 -22.77 9.31 -14.13
CA SER A 534 -21.34 9.45 -13.82
C SER A 534 -20.83 8.66 -12.61
N TYR A 535 -21.72 8.11 -11.77
CA TYR A 535 -21.35 7.39 -10.53
C TYR A 535 -22.00 6.00 -10.52
N GLN A 536 -21.43 5.06 -11.29
CA GLN A 536 -21.98 3.71 -11.45
C GLN A 536 -21.53 2.70 -10.38
N THR A 537 -21.03 3.11 -9.23
CA THR A 537 -20.44 2.20 -8.24
C THR A 537 -20.99 2.46 -6.84
N TRP A 538 -22.23 2.00 -6.62
CA TRP A 538 -22.86 1.85 -5.30
C TRP A 538 -22.56 0.48 -4.68
N GLU A 539 -21.70 -0.31 -5.33
CA GLU A 539 -21.34 -1.66 -4.90
C GLU A 539 -20.53 -1.58 -3.60
N ASP A 540 -20.93 -2.44 -2.66
CA ASP A 540 -20.29 -2.68 -1.38
C ASP A 540 -19.01 -3.52 -1.55
N ALA A 541 -18.31 -3.75 -0.43
CA ALA A 541 -17.06 -4.49 -0.42
C ALA A 541 -17.18 -5.95 -0.92
N ASP A 542 -18.37 -6.56 -0.86
CA ASP A 542 -18.62 -7.93 -1.33
C ASP A 542 -19.30 -8.04 -2.69
N THR A 543 -19.39 -6.93 -3.44
CA THR A 543 -19.99 -6.88 -4.78
C THR A 543 -21.47 -7.27 -4.81
N SER A 544 -22.11 -7.29 -3.63
CA SER A 544 -23.54 -7.46 -3.51
C SER A 544 -24.24 -6.20 -4.02
N ARG A 545 -25.49 -6.36 -4.45
CA ARG A 545 -26.23 -5.23 -5.02
C ARG A 545 -26.96 -4.51 -3.91
N ASN A 546 -26.54 -3.28 -3.66
CA ASN A 546 -27.33 -2.23 -3.02
C ASN A 546 -27.53 -2.41 -1.51
N ASP A 547 -26.52 -2.87 -0.79
CA ASP A 547 -26.60 -2.94 0.66
C ASP A 547 -26.12 -1.62 1.28
N ARG A 548 -26.42 -1.40 2.56
CA ARG A 548 -26.08 -0.14 3.25
C ARG A 548 -24.95 -0.36 4.25
N GLY A 549 -24.01 0.56 4.25
CA GLY A 549 -22.86 0.56 5.14
C GLY A 549 -21.65 -0.17 4.54
N MET A 550 -20.47 0.11 5.09
CA MET A 550 -19.18 -0.32 4.57
C MET A 550 -19.10 -1.81 4.24
N TYR A 551 -19.64 -2.66 5.12
CA TYR A 551 -19.55 -4.10 4.97
C TYR A 551 -20.61 -4.69 4.04
N GLY A 552 -21.65 -3.95 3.65
CA GLY A 552 -22.70 -4.53 2.81
C GLY A 552 -23.36 -5.76 3.44
N GLY A 553 -23.86 -6.68 2.62
CA GLY A 553 -24.80 -7.72 3.01
C GLY A 553 -24.31 -8.88 3.86
N PRO A 554 -25.07 -9.99 3.87
CA PRO A 554 -24.72 -11.15 4.68
C PRO A 554 -23.43 -11.83 4.22
N GLY A 555 -22.44 -11.86 5.10
CA GLY A 555 -21.27 -12.72 4.96
C GLY A 555 -19.98 -11.99 4.62
N THR A 556 -19.94 -10.67 4.74
CA THR A 556 -18.70 -9.93 4.82
C THR A 556 -18.11 -10.10 6.21
N GLN A 557 -16.82 -10.42 6.27
CA GLN A 557 -16.04 -10.34 7.49
C GLN A 557 -15.04 -9.20 7.26
N PRO A 558 -14.80 -8.35 8.26
CA PRO A 558 -13.77 -7.31 8.19
C PRO A 558 -12.37 -7.89 7.95
#